data_AF-A0A969SE19-F1
#
_entry.id   AF-A0A969SE19-F1
#
_cell.length_a   1.000
_cell.length_b   1.000
_cell.length_c   1.000
_cell.angle_alpha   90.00
_cell.angle_beta   90.00
_cell.angle_gamma   90.00
#
_symmetry.space_group_name_H-M   'P 1'
#
loop_
_entity.id
_entity.type
_entity.pdbx_description
1 polymer ?
#
loop_
_entity_poly.entity_id
_entity_poly.type
_entity_poly.pdbx_seq_one_letter_code
_entity_poly.pdbx_strand_id
1 'polypeptide(L)'
;MRFYFYAISGMVSALIAWSFSQIFLIDLREFFSSKSLPFNPDLILLPIVAASLVVAMVVTEIFLSNPTRYKANRRVLPPYLWAALGMGAVAGLLMASEG
;
A
#
# COMPACT_ATOMS: atom_id res chain seq x y z
N MET A 1 -18.67 12.07 9.97
CA MET A 1 -18.12 10.95 10.76
C MET A 1 -17.30 9.97 9.91
N ARG A 2 -17.88 9.35 8.87
CA ARG A 2 -17.21 8.37 8.00
C ARG A 2 -15.91 8.91 7.34
N PHE A 3 -15.95 10.15 6.85
CA PHE A 3 -14.80 10.82 6.22
C PHE A 3 -13.52 10.85 7.09
N TYR A 4 -13.65 11.11 8.39
CA TYR A 4 -12.50 11.13 9.30
C TYR A 4 -11.80 9.78 9.40
N PHE A 5 -12.56 8.68 9.37
CA PHE A 5 -11.99 7.34 9.40
C PHE A 5 -11.20 7.03 8.13
N TYR A 6 -11.69 7.43 6.95
CA TYR A 6 -10.92 7.29 5.71
C TYR A 6 -9.67 8.16 5.70
N ALA A 7 -9.75 9.41 6.16
CA ALA A 7 -8.61 10.32 6.21
C ALA A 7 -7.50 9.81 7.17
N ILE A 8 -7.88 9.39 8.39
CA ILE A 8 -6.95 8.85 9.37
C ILE A 8 -6.35 7.52 8.88
N SER A 9 -7.18 6.62 8.33
CA SER A 9 -6.70 5.35 7.78
C SER A 9 -5.72 5.56 6.62
N GLY A 10 -6.02 6.51 5.73
CA GLY A 10 -5.14 6.88 4.62
C GLY A 10 -3.81 7.45 5.12
N MET A 11 -3.84 8.38 6.09
CA MET A 11 -2.62 8.97 6.68
C MET A 11 -1.74 7.91 7.35
N VAL A 12 -2.31 7.07 8.20
CA VAL A 12 -1.55 6.01 8.90
C VAL A 12 -0.95 5.03 7.90
N SER A 13 -1.72 4.63 6.89
CA SER A 13 -1.27 3.74 5.83
C SER A 13 -0.15 4.34 4.97
N ALA A 14 -0.25 5.63 4.62
CA ALA A 14 0.77 6.33 3.85
C ALA A 14 2.09 6.44 4.65
N LEU A 15 2.01 6.73 5.95
CA LEU A 15 3.19 6.77 6.83
C LEU A 15 3.88 5.40 6.92
N ILE A 16 3.10 4.34 7.14
CA ILE A 16 3.63 2.97 7.20
C ILE A 16 4.27 2.58 5.85
N ALA A 17 3.60 2.87 4.74
CA ALA A 17 4.09 2.57 3.39
C ALA A 17 5.39 3.30 3.08
N TRP A 18 5.47 4.57 3.45
CA TRP A 18 6.66 5.39 3.30
C TRP A 18 7.84 4.80 4.09
N SER A 19 7.64 4.47 5.36
CA SER A 19 8.67 3.82 6.18
C SER A 19 9.11 2.48 5.59
N PHE A 20 8.15 1.66 5.13
CA PHE A 20 8.44 0.36 4.54
C PHE A 20 9.23 0.49 3.23
N SER A 21 8.88 1.46 2.39
CA SER A 21 9.61 1.73 1.14
C SER A 21 11.04 2.17 1.40
N GLN A 22 11.31 2.93 2.46
CA GLN A 22 12.68 3.32 2.80
C GLN A 22 13.53 2.13 3.24
N ILE A 23 12.97 1.25 4.08
CA ILE A 23 13.63 0.00 4.47
C ILE A 23 13.94 -0.83 3.21
N PHE A 24 12.95 -0.98 2.33
CA PHE A 24 13.10 -1.73 1.09
C PHE A 24 14.14 -1.13 0.14
N LEU A 25 14.22 0.20 0.02
CA LEU A 25 15.25 0.90 -0.76
C LEU A 25 16.66 0.71 -0.17
N ILE A 26 16.79 0.73 1.16
CA ILE A 26 18.07 0.49 1.84
C ILE A 26 18.51 -0.95 1.63
N ASP A 27 17.61 -1.92 1.85
CA ASP A 27 17.87 -3.34 1.64
C ASP A 27 18.23 -3.63 0.17
N LEU A 28 17.54 -3.01 -0.80
CA LEU A 28 17.90 -3.15 -2.22
C LEU A 28 19.28 -2.56 -2.52
N ARG A 29 19.61 -1.42 -1.93
CA ARG A 29 20.93 -0.77 -2.13
C ARG A 29 22.06 -1.63 -1.57
N GLU A 30 21.83 -2.29 -0.44
CA GLU A 30 22.77 -3.22 0.17
C GLU A 30 22.90 -4.51 -0.65
N PHE A 31 21.77 -5.07 -1.10
CA PHE A 31 21.72 -6.27 -1.94
C PHE A 31 22.40 -6.08 -3.30
N PHE A 32 22.24 -4.91 -3.93
CA PHE A 32 22.88 -4.58 -5.21
C PHE A 32 24.33 -4.07 -5.09
N SER A 33 24.91 -4.09 -3.89
CA SER A 33 26.33 -3.84 -3.60
C SER A 33 26.92 -2.67 -4.40
N SER A 34 26.49 -1.45 -4.10
CA SER A 34 27.10 -0.19 -4.57
C SER A 34 27.18 0.00 -6.10
N LYS A 35 26.55 -0.84 -6.92
CA LYS A 35 26.38 -0.56 -8.35
C LYS A 35 25.12 0.28 -8.48
N SER A 36 25.30 1.54 -8.91
CA SER A 36 24.24 2.51 -9.23
C SER A 36 22.93 1.81 -9.55
N LEU A 37 21.90 2.01 -8.72
CA LEU A 37 20.56 1.48 -9.02
C LEU A 37 20.22 1.88 -10.46
N PRO A 38 19.92 0.94 -11.37
CA PRO A 38 19.55 1.26 -12.74
C PRO A 38 18.11 1.82 -12.83
N PHE A 39 17.43 2.01 -11.69
CA PHE A 39 16.02 2.39 -11.60
C PHE A 39 15.85 3.62 -10.72
N ASN A 40 14.90 4.49 -11.09
CA ASN A 40 14.48 5.61 -10.27
C ASN A 40 13.89 5.09 -8.95
N PRO A 41 14.20 5.70 -7.80
CA PRO A 41 13.64 5.30 -6.50
C PRO A 41 12.10 5.37 -6.48
N ASP A 42 11.52 6.23 -7.32
CA ASP A 42 10.06 6.36 -7.50
C ASP A 42 9.41 5.08 -8.03
N LEU A 43 10.17 4.25 -8.77
CA LEU A 43 9.71 2.97 -9.33
C LEU A 43 9.46 1.90 -8.25
N ILE A 44 10.03 2.07 -7.07
CA ILE A 44 9.79 1.22 -5.90
C ILE A 44 8.80 1.87 -4.94
N LEU A 45 8.94 3.19 -4.75
CA LEU A 45 8.12 3.95 -3.83
C LEU A 45 6.65 4.01 -4.26
N LEU A 46 6.37 4.32 -5.53
CA LEU A 46 5.00 4.51 -6.02
C LEU A 46 4.16 3.23 -5.96
N PRO A 47 4.64 2.04 -6.37
CA PRO A 47 3.90 0.79 -6.19
C PRO A 47 3.60 0.46 -4.73
N ILE A 48 4.57 0.65 -3.83
CA ILE A 48 4.41 0.33 -2.39
C ILE A 48 3.37 1.26 -1.75
N VAL A 49 3.46 2.56 -2.02
CA VAL A 49 2.53 3.55 -1.49
C VAL A 49 1.12 3.34 -2.06
N ALA A 50 1.00 3.13 -3.37
CA ALA A 50 -0.28 2.86 -4.02
C ALA A 50 -0.93 1.56 -3.50
N ALA A 51 -0.17 0.47 -3.39
CA ALA A 51 -0.65 -0.79 -2.82
C ALA A 51 -1.15 -0.63 -1.38
N SER A 52 -0.40 0.06 -0.53
CA SER A 52 -0.80 0.32 0.86
C SER A 52 -2.08 1.16 0.94
N LEU A 53 -2.19 2.23 0.13
CA LEU A 53 -3.37 3.09 0.10
C LEU A 53 -4.63 2.34 -0.32
N VAL A 54 -4.56 1.55 -1.40
CA VAL A 54 -5.71 0.77 -1.89
C VAL A 54 -6.12 -0.26 -0.83
N VAL A 55 -5.16 -0.93 -0.21
CA VAL A 55 -5.41 -1.84 0.92
C VAL A 55 -6.13 -1.12 2.07
N ALA A 56 -5.63 0.04 2.50
CA ALA A 56 -6.22 0.79 3.60
C ALA A 56 -7.64 1.26 3.29
N MET A 57 -7.92 1.68 2.04
CA MET A 57 -9.26 2.02 1.61
C MET A 57 -10.20 0.82 1.65
N VAL A 58 -9.79 -0.33 1.10
CA VAL A 58 -10.60 -1.55 1.08
C VAL A 58 -10.89 -2.07 2.48
N VAL A 59 -9.88 -2.06 3.36
CA VAL A 59 -10.03 -2.44 4.78
C VAL A 59 -11.02 -1.50 5.47
N THR A 60 -10.87 -0.18 5.28
CA THR A 60 -11.78 0.81 5.86
C THR A 60 -13.21 0.60 5.36
N GLU A 61 -13.41 0.36 4.07
CA GLU A 61 -14.73 0.15 3.47
C GLU A 61 -15.42 -1.09 4.06
N ILE A 62 -14.70 -2.20 4.19
CA ILE A 62 -15.23 -3.45 4.75
C ILE A 62 -15.64 -3.24 6.22
N PHE A 63 -14.78 -2.63 7.03
CA PHE A 63 -15.08 -2.39 8.45
C PHE A 63 -16.20 -1.37 8.66
N LEU A 64 -16.26 -0.32 7.86
CA LEU A 64 -17.26 0.73 7.99
C LEU A 64 -18.64 0.30 7.47
N SER A 65 -18.68 -0.65 6.53
CA SER A 65 -19.94 -1.21 6.00
C SER A 65 -20.64 -2.15 6.99
N ASN A 66 -19.89 -2.83 7.87
CA ASN A 66 -20.46 -3.74 8.88
C ASN A 66 -19.67 -3.69 10.21
N PRO A 67 -19.84 -2.62 11.02
CA PRO A 67 -19.03 -2.41 12.22
C PRO A 67 -19.24 -3.46 13.31
N THR A 68 -20.39 -4.13 13.34
CA THR A 68 -20.76 -5.08 14.40
C THR A 68 -20.31 -6.52 14.16
N ARG A 69 -19.89 -6.87 12.93
CA ARG A 69 -19.52 -8.26 12.55
C ARG A 69 -18.04 -8.41 12.18
N TYR A 70 -17.15 -7.95 13.07
CA TYR A 70 -15.69 -8.03 12.91
C TYR A 70 -15.19 -9.43 12.48
N LYS A 71 -15.69 -10.49 13.14
CA LYS A 71 -15.26 -11.88 12.90
C LYS A 71 -15.64 -12.41 11.51
N ALA A 72 -16.76 -11.91 10.95
CA ALA A 72 -17.17 -12.24 9.58
C ALA A 72 -16.36 -11.44 8.56
N ASN A 73 -16.19 -10.14 8.78
CA ASN A 73 -15.37 -9.27 7.93
C ASN A 73 -13.92 -9.77 7.81
N ARG A 74 -13.33 -10.26 8.90
CA ARG A 74 -11.96 -10.81 8.88
C ARG A 74 -11.81 -12.07 8.00
N ARG A 75 -12.90 -12.82 7.77
CA ARG A 75 -12.86 -14.02 6.91
C ARG A 75 -12.93 -13.67 5.43
N VAL A 76 -13.65 -12.61 5.07
CA VAL A 76 -13.72 -12.13 3.68
C VAL A 76 -12.56 -11.21 3.32
N LEU A 77 -11.86 -10.62 4.29
CA LEU A 77 -10.73 -9.71 4.08
C LEU A 77 -9.60 -10.26 3.18
N PRO A 78 -9.11 -11.51 3.34
CA PRO A 78 -7.92 -11.99 2.63
C PRO A 78 -7.99 -11.92 1.09
N PRO A 79 -9.05 -12.41 0.41
CA PRO A 79 -9.11 -12.31 -1.05
C PRO A 79 -9.18 -10.87 -1.55
N TYR A 80 -9.91 -9.98 -0.85
CA TYR A 80 -9.98 -8.56 -1.23
C TYR A 80 -8.65 -7.84 -1.00
N LEU A 81 -7.89 -8.20 0.04
CA LEU A 81 -6.55 -7.67 0.28
C LEU A 81 -5.57 -8.05 -0.82
N TRP A 82 -5.58 -9.32 -1.26
CA TRP A 82 -4.72 -9.75 -2.35
C TRP A 82 -5.05 -9.04 -3.67
N ALA A 83 -6.35 -8.87 -3.96
CA ALA A 83 -6.78 -8.11 -5.13
C ALA A 83 -6.38 -6.62 -5.04
N ALA A 84 -6.54 -6.01 -3.86
CA ALA A 84 -6.17 -4.63 -3.58
C ALA A 84 -4.66 -4.39 -3.71
N LEU A 85 -3.84 -5.30 -3.17
CA LEU A 85 -2.40 -5.28 -3.32
C LEU A 85 -1.99 -5.38 -4.79
N GLY A 86 -2.57 -6.34 -5.52
CA GLY A 86 -2.28 -6.52 -6.95
C GLY A 86 -2.63 -5.29 -7.77
N MET A 87 -3.84 -4.74 -7.59
CA MET A 87 -4.28 -3.54 -8.31
C MET A 87 -3.44 -2.31 -7.95
N GLY A 88 -3.16 -2.09 -6.67
CA GLY A 88 -2.38 -0.95 -6.23
C GLY A 88 -0.91 -1.03 -6.68
N ALA A 89 -0.31 -2.22 -6.69
CA ALA A 89 1.04 -2.41 -7.22
C ALA A 89 1.12 -2.14 -8.72
N VAL A 90 0.16 -2.66 -9.51
CA VAL A 90 0.09 -2.42 -10.96
C VAL A 90 -0.13 -0.95 -11.25
N ALA A 91 -1.05 -0.29 -10.55
CA ALA A 91 -1.32 1.13 -10.72
C ALA A 91 -0.09 1.99 -10.40
N GLY A 92 0.62 1.70 -9.31
CA GLY A 92 1.83 2.43 -8.96
C GLY A 92 3.00 2.16 -9.91
N LEU A 93 3.10 0.95 -10.50
CA LEU A 93 4.09 0.63 -11.53
C LEU A 93 3.83 1.39 -12.83
N LEU A 94 2.57 1.46 -13.28
CA LEU A 94 2.18 2.21 -14.46
C LEU A 94 2.52 3.70 -14.29
N MET A 95 2.13 4.27 -13.15
CA MET A 95 2.42 5.67 -12.84
C MET A 95 3.92 5.97 -12.74
N ALA A 96 4.71 5.02 -12.21
CA ALA A 96 6.16 5.16 -12.17
C ALA A 96 6.85 4.99 -13.55
N SER A 97 6.20 4.34 -14.51
CA SER A 97 6.73 4.18 -15.87
C SER A 97 6.48 5.40 -16.77
N GLU A 98 5.58 6.30 -16.36
CA GLU A 98 5.23 7.52 -17.10
C GLU A 98 6.03 8.76 -16.64
N GLY A 99 6.86 8.64 -15.59
CA GLY A 99 7.68 9.72 -15.01
C GLY A 99 9.17 9.56 -15.26
#